data_AF-A0A9E5K4J9-F1
#
_entry.id   AF-A0A9E5K4J9-F1
#
_cell.length_a   1.000
_cell.length_b   1.000
_cell.length_c   1.000
_cell.angle_alpha   90.00
_cell.angle_beta   90.00
_cell.angle_gamma   90.00
#
_symmetry.space_group_name_H-M   'P 1'
#
loop_
_entity.id
_entity.type
_entity.pdbx_description
1 polymer ?
#
loop_
_entity_poly.entity_id
_entity_poly.type
_entity_poly.pdbx_seq_one_letter_code
_entity_poly.pdbx_strand_id
1 'polypeptide(L)'
;MNRSPRLILSVAVLFSVIGCDASPFRMYSARTDAHFEKAKNDIHEAANSTAEALASVRVDYVNESQAKLNALDKQYGAIKEQGKNATGEAKAELYKRLQTLQERREGIRERLDDYRKSNDKAAENLRIGIEAALVDYQNALVGK
;
A
#
# COMPACT_ATOMS: atom_id res chain seq x y z
N MET A 1 5.30 -44.45 -40.59
CA MET A 1 5.19 -43.81 -41.93
C MET A 1 4.03 -42.83 -41.87
N ASN A 2 4.34 -41.52 -41.88
CA ASN A 2 4.05 -40.59 -42.99
C ASN A 2 2.53 -40.38 -43.21
N ARG A 3 1.96 -39.18 -43.30
CA ARG A 3 2.45 -37.83 -43.60
C ARG A 3 1.34 -36.83 -43.25
N SER A 4 1.71 -35.63 -42.84
CA SER A 4 0.86 -34.44 -42.89
C SER A 4 0.55 -34.03 -44.34
N PRO A 5 -0.48 -33.21 -44.54
CA PRO A 5 -0.34 -32.12 -45.48
C PRO A 5 -0.79 -30.79 -44.86
N ARG A 6 0.07 -29.77 -45.03
CA ARG A 6 -0.29 -28.36 -44.95
C ARG A 6 -1.04 -28.00 -46.23
N LEU A 7 -2.21 -27.39 -46.11
CA LEU A 7 -2.87 -26.67 -47.20
C LEU A 7 -3.13 -25.24 -46.73
N ILE A 8 -2.37 -24.35 -47.36
CA ILE A 8 -2.48 -22.90 -47.33
C ILE A 8 -3.73 -22.53 -48.16
N LEU A 9 -4.28 -21.34 -47.89
CA LEU A 9 -4.84 -20.39 -48.87
C LEU A 9 -6.36 -20.08 -48.77
N SER A 10 -6.62 -18.78 -48.61
CA SER A 10 -7.80 -18.01 -49.06
C SER A 10 -9.14 -18.16 -48.32
N VAL A 11 -9.33 -17.33 -47.29
CA VAL A 11 -10.67 -16.79 -46.98
C VAL A 11 -10.83 -15.49 -47.77
N ALA A 12 -11.47 -15.61 -48.94
CA ALA A 12 -11.88 -14.48 -49.74
C ALA A 12 -12.97 -13.69 -49.00
N VAL A 13 -12.62 -12.49 -48.54
CA VAL A 13 -13.58 -11.49 -48.07
C VAL A 13 -14.30 -10.93 -49.29
N LEU A 14 -15.49 -11.45 -49.60
CA LEU A 14 -16.40 -10.83 -50.54
C LEU A 14 -17.20 -9.74 -49.81
N PHE A 15 -16.69 -8.51 -49.87
CA PHE A 15 -17.50 -7.31 -49.71
C PHE A 15 -18.38 -7.16 -50.96
N SER A 16 -19.64 -7.57 -50.87
CA SER A 16 -20.69 -7.13 -51.79
C SER A 16 -21.47 -6.01 -51.11
N VAL A 17 -21.23 -4.79 -51.58
CA VAL A 17 -22.07 -3.61 -51.36
C VAL A 17 -23.08 -3.57 -52.52
N ILE A 18 -24.36 -3.36 -52.21
CA ILE A 18 -25.45 -2.65 -52.93
C ILE A 18 -26.72 -3.01 -52.13
N GLY A 19 -27.54 -2.11 -51.61
CA GLY A 19 -27.62 -0.67 -51.74
C GLY A 19 -28.56 -0.08 -50.69
N CYS A 20 -28.56 1.24 -50.63
CA CYS A 20 -29.33 2.11 -49.73
C CYS A 20 -30.82 1.79 -49.66
N ASP A 21 -31.34 1.76 -48.45
CA ASP A 21 -32.60 2.42 -48.12
C ASP A 21 -32.39 3.32 -46.90
N ALA A 22 -33.14 4.40 -46.85
CA ALA A 22 -32.95 5.59 -46.04
C ALA A 22 -32.47 5.37 -44.59
N SER A 23 -31.39 6.04 -44.20
CA SER A 23 -30.98 6.20 -42.80
C SER A 23 -32.10 6.85 -41.97
N PRO A 24 -32.26 6.44 -40.70
CA PRO A 24 -31.70 7.30 -39.68
C PRO A 24 -30.70 6.54 -38.81
N PHE A 25 -29.48 7.05 -38.88
CA PHE A 25 -28.45 6.98 -37.87
C PHE A 25 -29.01 7.56 -36.55
N ARG A 26 -29.86 6.80 -35.84
CA ARG A 26 -30.42 7.24 -34.54
C ARG A 26 -30.86 6.12 -33.60
N MET A 27 -30.36 4.89 -33.81
CA MET A 27 -30.62 3.76 -32.91
C MET A 27 -29.35 2.97 -32.56
N TYR A 28 -28.17 3.59 -32.70
CA TYR A 28 -26.89 3.00 -32.31
C TYR A 28 -26.29 3.65 -31.04
N SER A 29 -26.71 4.86 -30.65
CA SER A 29 -26.10 5.57 -29.50
C SER A 29 -26.56 5.03 -28.14
N ALA A 30 -27.85 4.77 -27.94
CA ALA A 30 -28.36 4.38 -26.63
C ALA A 30 -27.84 3.01 -26.13
N ARG A 31 -27.57 2.06 -27.04
CA ARG A 31 -27.05 0.72 -26.69
C ARG A 31 -25.54 0.78 -26.43
N THR A 32 -24.77 1.52 -27.22
CA THR A 32 -23.32 1.69 -26.96
C THR A 32 -23.06 2.52 -25.71
N ASP A 33 -23.88 3.54 -25.44
CA ASP A 33 -23.79 4.36 -24.23
C ASP A 33 -24.11 3.50 -23.00
N ALA A 34 -25.16 2.67 -23.03
CA ALA A 34 -25.49 1.77 -21.93
C ALA A 34 -24.41 0.70 -21.65
N HIS A 35 -23.81 0.11 -22.69
CA HIS A 35 -22.71 -0.85 -22.51
C HIS A 35 -21.42 -0.18 -22.01
N PHE A 36 -21.13 1.04 -22.44
CA PHE A 36 -19.97 1.81 -22.00
C PHE A 36 -20.09 2.30 -20.56
N GLU A 37 -21.27 2.81 -20.17
CA GLU A 37 -21.55 3.21 -18.78
C GLU A 37 -21.57 1.99 -17.84
N LYS A 38 -22.10 0.85 -18.28
CA LYS A 38 -21.98 -0.39 -17.51
C LYS A 38 -20.52 -0.83 -17.36
N ALA A 39 -19.74 -0.82 -18.44
CA ALA A 39 -18.32 -1.17 -18.38
C ALA A 39 -17.52 -0.23 -17.46
N LYS A 40 -17.82 1.07 -17.46
CA LYS A 40 -17.22 2.03 -16.51
C LYS A 40 -17.61 1.73 -15.07
N ASN A 41 -18.88 1.45 -14.81
CA ASN A 41 -19.35 1.13 -13.47
C ASN A 41 -18.72 -0.16 -12.95
N ASP A 42 -18.67 -1.21 -13.77
CA ASP A 42 -18.04 -2.48 -13.42
C ASP A 42 -16.53 -2.29 -13.13
N ILE A 43 -15.83 -1.46 -13.93
CA ILE A 43 -14.43 -1.10 -13.69
C ILE A 43 -14.27 -0.29 -12.40
N HIS A 44 -15.17 0.67 -12.13
CA HIS A 44 -15.13 1.52 -10.95
C HIS A 44 -15.40 0.71 -9.67
N GLU A 45 -16.35 -0.22 -9.71
CA GLU A 45 -16.67 -1.13 -8.61
C GLU A 45 -15.50 -2.07 -8.31
N ALA A 46 -14.89 -2.68 -9.34
CA ALA A 46 -13.71 -3.51 -9.18
C ALA A 46 -12.50 -2.72 -8.63
N ALA A 47 -12.31 -1.48 -9.09
CA ALA A 47 -11.27 -0.59 -8.59
C ALA A 47 -11.50 -0.20 -7.12
N ASN A 48 -12.74 0.13 -6.75
CA ASN A 48 -13.09 0.46 -5.36
C ASN A 48 -12.91 -0.74 -4.43
N SER A 49 -13.36 -1.94 -4.83
CA SER A 49 -13.17 -3.15 -4.03
C SER A 49 -11.68 -3.46 -3.79
N THR A 50 -10.84 -3.28 -4.82
CA THR A 50 -9.38 -3.45 -4.69
C THR A 50 -8.79 -2.38 -3.75
N ALA A 51 -9.22 -1.12 -3.89
CA ALA A 51 -8.75 -0.02 -3.06
C ALA A 51 -9.15 -0.20 -1.58
N GLU A 52 -10.37 -0.67 -1.31
CA GLU A 52 -10.86 -0.96 0.04
C GLU A 52 -10.09 -2.09 0.70
N ALA A 53 -9.86 -3.21 -0.02
CA ALA A 53 -9.06 -4.31 0.50
C ALA A 53 -7.64 -3.86 0.86
N LEU A 54 -7.03 -3.04 0.01
CA LEU A 54 -5.69 -2.52 0.24
C LEU A 54 -5.63 -1.50 1.38
N ALA A 55 -6.67 -0.67 1.52
CA ALA A 55 -6.82 0.22 2.66
C ALA A 55 -6.92 -0.55 3.98
N SER A 56 -7.69 -1.66 4.00
CA SER A 56 -7.78 -2.54 5.18
C SER A 56 -6.42 -3.10 5.58
N VAL A 57 -5.67 -3.66 4.62
CA VAL A 57 -4.32 -4.19 4.86
C VAL A 57 -3.40 -3.12 5.46
N ARG A 58 -3.49 -1.87 4.97
CA ARG A 58 -2.69 -0.78 5.54
C ARG A 58 -3.09 -0.43 6.96
N VAL A 59 -4.39 -0.36 7.24
CA VAL A 59 -4.90 -0.08 8.59
C VAL A 59 -4.43 -1.16 9.57
N ASP A 60 -4.54 -2.43 9.19
CA ASP A 60 -4.11 -3.55 10.02
C ASP A 60 -2.61 -3.47 10.32
N TYR A 61 -1.77 -3.24 9.30
CA TYR A 61 -0.34 -3.06 9.49
C TYR A 61 0.01 -1.89 10.42
N VAL A 62 -0.67 -0.74 10.28
CA VAL A 62 -0.47 0.41 11.16
C VAL A 62 -0.84 0.06 12.59
N ASN A 63 -1.97 -0.61 12.81
CA ASN A 63 -2.42 -1.02 14.13
C ASN A 63 -1.43 -1.98 14.80
N GLU A 64 -0.98 -3.00 14.07
CA GLU A 64 0.02 -3.96 14.56
C GLU A 64 1.35 -3.29 14.90
N SER A 65 1.84 -2.41 14.03
CA SER A 65 3.10 -1.70 14.22
C SER A 65 3.01 -0.69 15.38
N GLN A 66 1.87 -0.01 15.53
CA GLN A 66 1.60 0.86 16.67
C GLN A 66 1.54 0.06 17.97
N ALA A 67 0.96 -1.15 17.97
CA ALA A 67 0.97 -2.03 19.13
C ALA A 67 2.40 -2.45 19.53
N LYS A 68 3.26 -2.78 18.56
CA LYS A 68 4.69 -3.04 18.80
C LYS A 68 5.38 -1.83 19.41
N LEU A 69 5.17 -0.64 18.84
CA LEU A 69 5.73 0.61 19.36
C LEU A 69 5.28 0.87 20.80
N ASN A 70 3.99 0.68 21.09
CA ASN A 70 3.43 0.85 22.44
C ASN A 70 4.03 -0.14 23.44
N ALA A 71 4.35 -1.37 23.02
CA ALA A 71 5.04 -2.35 23.86
C ALA A 71 6.48 -1.92 24.18
N LEU A 72 7.20 -1.37 23.19
CA LEU A 72 8.54 -0.81 23.38
C LEU A 72 8.52 0.46 24.25
N ASP A 73 7.48 1.28 24.14
CA ASP A 73 7.30 2.49 24.97
C ASP A 73 7.18 2.18 26.47
N LYS A 74 6.70 0.99 26.84
CA LYS A 74 6.74 0.54 28.24
C LYS A 74 8.18 0.38 28.74
N GLN A 75 9.08 -0.12 27.91
CA GLN A 75 10.50 -0.25 28.25
C GLN A 75 11.18 1.12 28.34
N TYR A 76 10.87 2.02 27.40
CA TYR A 76 11.29 3.42 27.46
C TYR A 76 10.86 4.07 28.79
N GLY A 77 9.60 3.87 29.19
CA GLY A 77 9.06 4.36 30.46
C GLY A 77 9.82 3.81 31.67
N ALA A 78 10.16 2.52 31.67
CA ALA A 78 10.94 1.90 32.74
C ALA A 78 12.36 2.49 32.84
N ILE A 79 13.06 2.70 31.72
CA ILE A 79 14.38 3.34 31.67
C ILE A 79 14.29 4.78 32.20
N LYS A 80 13.26 5.52 31.78
CA LYS A 80 13.00 6.88 32.26
C LYS A 80 12.79 6.93 33.77
N GLU A 81 12.06 5.95 34.32
CA GLU A 81 11.81 5.88 35.76
C GLU A 81 13.08 5.55 36.54
N GLN A 82 13.87 4.57 36.09
CA GLN A 82 15.17 4.23 36.66
C GLN A 82 16.09 5.45 36.72
N GLY A 83 16.01 6.33 35.73
CA GLY A 83 16.81 7.54 35.65
C GLY A 83 16.49 8.64 36.63
N LYS A 84 15.33 8.61 37.28
CA LYS A 84 14.99 9.63 38.29
C LYS A 84 15.92 9.60 39.49
N ASN A 85 16.45 8.41 39.81
CA ASN A 85 17.34 8.19 40.95
C ASN A 85 18.83 8.33 40.60
N ALA A 86 19.17 8.49 39.30
CA ALA A 86 20.54 8.71 38.88
C ALA A 86 21.02 10.12 39.26
N THR A 87 22.31 10.24 39.58
CA THR A 87 22.95 11.51 39.94
C THR A 87 24.24 11.72 39.15
N GLY A 88 24.75 12.95 39.13
CA GLY A 88 26.00 13.29 38.46
C GLY A 88 26.02 12.95 36.97
N GLU A 89 27.16 12.45 36.49
CA GLU A 89 27.41 12.12 35.09
C GLU A 89 26.46 11.03 34.56
N ALA A 90 26.14 10.04 35.39
CA ALA A 90 25.21 8.96 35.03
C ALA A 90 23.81 9.50 34.66
N LYS A 91 23.34 10.55 35.34
CA LYS A 91 22.08 11.22 35.01
C LYS A 91 22.15 11.92 33.65
N ALA A 92 23.25 12.60 33.37
CA ALA A 92 23.45 13.33 32.12
C ALA A 92 23.50 12.38 30.91
N GLU A 93 24.26 11.29 31.03
CA GLU A 93 24.35 10.24 29.99
C GLU A 93 22.99 9.58 29.75
N LEU A 94 22.27 9.27 30.81
CA LEU A 94 20.94 8.68 30.70
C LEU A 94 19.93 9.61 30.02
N TYR A 95 19.96 10.92 30.30
CA TYR A 95 19.10 11.86 29.60
C TYR A 95 19.42 11.98 28.13
N LYS A 96 20.71 11.97 27.74
CA LYS A 96 21.09 11.93 26.32
C LYS A 96 20.52 10.67 25.65
N ARG A 97 20.66 9.52 26.29
CA ARG A 97 20.08 8.26 25.79
C ARG A 97 18.56 8.33 25.66
N LEU A 98 17.86 8.86 26.68
CA LEU A 98 16.41 9.03 26.64
C LEU A 98 15.96 9.98 25.54
N GLN A 99 16.70 11.05 25.27
CA GLN A 99 16.42 11.96 24.17
C GLN A 99 16.54 11.23 22.81
N THR A 100 17.63 10.49 22.58
CA THR A 100 17.80 9.71 21.34
C THR A 100 16.68 8.66 21.18
N LEU A 101 16.28 8.00 22.27
CA LEU A 101 15.17 7.04 22.24
C LEU A 101 13.84 7.73 21.90
N GLN A 102 13.61 8.92 22.44
CA GLN A 102 12.42 9.72 22.11
C GLN A 102 12.40 10.12 20.63
N GLU A 103 13.52 10.55 20.06
CA GLU A 103 13.63 10.91 18.65
C GLU A 103 13.32 9.72 17.74
N ARG A 104 13.87 8.53 18.05
CA ARG A 104 13.56 7.29 17.31
C ARG A 104 12.07 6.95 17.39
N ARG A 105 11.47 7.07 18.58
CA ARG A 105 10.04 6.84 18.79
C ARG A 105 9.17 7.76 17.94
N GLU A 106 9.44 9.06 17.95
CA GLU A 106 8.66 10.00 17.13
C GLU A 106 8.84 9.75 15.63
N GLY A 107 10.06 9.42 15.19
CA GLY A 107 10.32 9.06 13.80
C GLY A 107 9.55 7.82 13.32
N ILE A 108 9.32 6.83 14.20
CA ILE A 108 8.44 5.69 13.87
C ILE A 108 6.99 6.13 13.73
N ARG A 109 6.50 7.01 14.61
CA ARG A 109 5.11 7.51 14.55
C ARG A 109 4.86 8.30 13.27
N GLU A 110 5.81 9.15 12.88
CA GLU A 110 5.74 9.90 11.62
C GLU A 110 5.68 8.95 10.42
N ARG A 111 6.56 7.94 10.36
CA ARG A 111 6.55 6.93 9.30
C ARG A 111 5.24 6.13 9.23
N LEU A 112 4.64 5.81 10.39
CA LEU A 112 3.34 5.14 10.43
C LEU A 112 2.22 6.02 9.88
N ASP A 113 2.24 7.32 10.17
CA ASP A 113 1.29 8.28 9.62
C ASP A 113 1.48 8.46 8.11
N ASP A 114 2.74 8.54 7.64
CA ASP A 114 3.06 8.58 6.22
C ASP A 114 2.60 7.32 5.49
N TYR A 115 2.86 6.14 6.06
CA TYR A 115 2.43 4.86 5.50
C TYR A 115 0.91 4.81 5.33
N ARG A 116 0.16 5.26 6.34
CA ARG A 116 -1.30 5.34 6.30
C ARG A 116 -1.81 6.21 5.14
N LYS A 117 -1.11 7.30 4.83
CA LYS A 117 -1.47 8.27 3.79
C LYS A 117 -0.89 7.95 2.40
N SER A 118 0.03 7.00 2.32
CA SER A 118 0.79 6.70 1.10
C SER A 118 -0.03 5.97 0.02
N ASN A 119 0.50 5.94 -1.20
CA ASN A 119 0.03 5.05 -2.26
C ASN A 119 0.82 3.72 -2.25
N ASP A 120 0.38 2.73 -3.03
CA ASP A 120 0.91 1.35 -2.99
C ASP A 120 2.42 1.26 -3.20
N LYS A 121 2.94 2.06 -4.13
CA LYS A 121 4.37 2.06 -4.46
C LYS A 121 5.22 2.64 -3.33
N ALA A 122 4.73 3.69 -2.66
CA ALA A 122 5.40 4.28 -1.52
C ALA A 122 5.24 3.42 -0.25
N ALA A 123 4.11 2.72 -0.11
CA ALA A 123 3.78 1.90 1.03
C ALA A 123 4.85 0.82 1.30
N GLU A 124 5.30 0.09 0.28
CA GLU A 124 6.28 -0.99 0.51
C GLU A 124 7.62 -0.48 1.05
N ASN A 125 8.15 0.63 0.50
CA ASN A 125 9.39 1.23 1.01
C ASN A 125 9.22 1.76 2.44
N LEU A 126 8.06 2.35 2.74
CA LEU A 126 7.74 2.81 4.08
C LEU A 126 7.61 1.64 5.06
N ARG A 127 7.02 0.51 4.65
CA ARG A 127 6.90 -0.72 5.44
C ARG A 127 8.27 -1.20 5.91
N ILE A 128 9.20 -1.38 4.97
CA ILE A 128 10.59 -1.79 5.26
C ILE A 128 11.27 -0.79 6.21
N GLY A 129 11.08 0.51 5.97
CA GLY A 129 11.62 1.56 6.83
C GLY A 129 11.07 1.54 8.25
N ILE A 130 9.78 1.25 8.43
CA ILE A 130 9.12 1.11 9.74
C ILE A 130 9.65 -0.12 10.48
N GLU A 131 9.78 -1.26 9.80
CA GLU A 131 10.31 -2.49 10.38
C GLU A 131 11.75 -2.30 10.87
N ALA A 132 12.60 -1.69 10.03
CA ALA A 132 13.96 -1.37 10.40
C ALA A 132 14.01 -0.42 11.60
N ALA A 133 13.18 0.63 11.62
CA ALA A 133 13.14 1.58 12.73
C ALA A 133 12.64 0.96 14.04
N LEU A 134 11.67 0.03 13.99
CA LEU A 134 11.20 -0.71 15.16
C LEU A 134 12.30 -1.60 15.75
N VAL A 135 13.04 -2.32 14.90
CA VAL A 135 14.16 -3.17 15.33
C VAL A 135 15.29 -2.32 15.92
N ASP A 136 15.63 -1.23 15.27
CA ASP A 136 16.64 -0.29 15.73
C ASP A 136 16.25 0.36 17.08
N TYR A 137 14.98 0.77 17.25
CA TYR A 137 14.48 1.26 18.53
C TYR A 137 14.53 0.20 19.63
N GLN A 138 14.16 -1.05 19.31
CA GLN A 138 14.29 -2.16 20.24
C GLN A 138 15.75 -2.39 20.67
N ASN A 139 16.70 -2.39 19.72
CA ASN A 139 18.12 -2.54 20.01
C ASN A 139 18.64 -1.40 20.90
N ALA A 140 18.27 -0.16 20.59
CA ALA A 140 18.62 1.00 21.39
C ALA A 140 18.07 0.94 22.83
N LEU A 141 16.87 0.37 23.02
CA LEU A 141 16.29 0.15 24.34
C LEU A 141 17.08 -0.86 25.16
N VAL A 142 17.54 -1.96 24.55
CA VAL A 142 18.33 -2.99 25.24
C VAL A 142 19.82 -2.69 25.29
N GLY A 143 20.29 -1.64 24.63
CA GLY A 143 21.70 -1.22 24.60
C GLY A 143 22.58 -2.07 23.69
N LYS A 144 22.02 -2.55 22.58
CA LYS A 144 22.71 -3.30 21.53
C LYS A 144 23.02 -2.43 20.32
#